data_AF-B3VCC2-F1
#
_entry.id   AF-B3VCC2-F1
#
_cell.length_a   1.000
_cell.length_b   1.000
_cell.length_c   1.000
_cell.angle_alpha   90.00
_cell.angle_beta   90.00
_cell.angle_gamma   90.00
#
_symmetry.space_group_name_H-M   'P 1'
#
loop_
_entity.id
_entity.type
_entity.pdbx_description
1 polymer ?
#
loop_
_entity_poly.entity_id
_entity_poly.type
_entity_poly.pdbx_seq_one_letter_code
_entity_poly.pdbx_strand_id
1 'polypeptide(L)'
;RTSDLAFASVEHIMRDVNYGWLIRYMHANGASMFFIAVYIHMLRGLYYGSYKAPREVLWLLGCVIYLLMMATAFMGYVLPWGQMSFHGAVVITNLFGALPLVGESITTWLWGGFAVDNPTLNRFFSLHYLLPFMIAGVVILHIWALHVVGQNNPTGVDPKSKADTVPFTPYATVKDGFAMSVFLILFAFFVFYMPNALGHADNYIEANPLVTPSHIVPEWYFLPFYA
;
A
#
# COMPACT_ATOMS: atom_id res chain seq x y z
N ARG A 1 9.61 -19.11 4.63
CA ARG A 1 10.25 -18.47 5.80
C ARG A 1 9.49 -18.96 7.03
N THR A 2 10.17 -19.31 8.12
CA THR A 2 9.52 -19.70 9.39
C THR A 2 9.29 -18.46 10.27
N SER A 3 8.27 -18.49 11.14
CA SER A 3 8.02 -17.45 12.15
C SER A 3 9.25 -17.19 13.03
N ASP A 4 9.96 -18.25 13.44
CA ASP A 4 11.17 -18.17 14.30
C ASP A 4 12.34 -17.39 13.69
N LEU A 5 12.37 -17.25 12.35
CA LEU A 5 13.48 -16.62 11.63
C LEU A 5 13.09 -15.29 10.99
N ALA A 6 11.79 -14.95 10.96
CA ALA A 6 11.30 -13.82 10.19
C ALA A 6 11.90 -12.50 10.67
N PHE A 7 11.78 -12.20 11.96
CA PHE A 7 12.32 -10.99 12.59
C PHE A 7 13.85 -10.93 12.46
N ALA A 8 14.54 -12.01 12.85
CA ALA A 8 16.00 -12.10 12.75
C ALA A 8 16.50 -11.92 11.31
N SER A 9 15.78 -12.40 10.30
CA SER A 9 16.14 -12.22 8.90
C SER A 9 16.04 -10.75 8.44
N VAL A 10 15.13 -9.97 9.02
CA VAL A 10 15.03 -8.53 8.75
C VAL A 10 16.18 -7.78 9.40
N GLU A 11 16.59 -8.16 10.62
CA GLU A 11 17.77 -7.59 11.27
C GLU A 11 19.07 -7.97 10.54
N HIS A 12 19.16 -9.18 9.98
CA HIS A 12 20.25 -9.57 9.08
C HIS A 12 20.32 -8.66 7.85
N ILE A 13 19.18 -8.34 7.21
CA ILE A 13 19.13 -7.36 6.11
C ILE A 13 19.66 -6.00 6.59
N MET A 14 19.26 -5.55 7.78
CA MET A 14 19.69 -4.25 8.30
C MET A 14 21.20 -4.15 8.55
N ARG A 15 21.85 -5.24 8.95
CA ARG A 15 23.20 -5.22 9.55
C ARG A 15 24.27 -5.83 8.66
N ASP A 16 23.92 -6.88 7.92
CA ASP A 16 24.90 -7.75 7.27
C ASP A 16 24.82 -7.68 5.73
N VAL A 17 23.66 -7.32 5.17
CA VAL A 17 23.50 -7.16 3.73
C VAL A 17 24.02 -5.80 3.28
N ASN A 18 24.84 -5.77 2.22
CA ASN A 18 25.35 -4.54 1.62
C ASN A 18 24.19 -3.60 1.25
N TYR A 19 24.17 -2.40 1.85
CA TYR A 19 23.08 -1.43 1.71
C TYR A 19 21.68 -1.97 2.08
N GLY A 20 21.60 -3.04 2.87
CA GLY A 20 20.32 -3.63 3.23
C GLY A 20 19.45 -2.70 4.09
N TRP A 21 20.06 -1.85 4.93
CA TRP A 21 19.37 -0.76 5.62
C TRP A 21 18.66 0.19 4.64
N LEU A 22 19.32 0.52 3.52
CA LEU A 22 18.77 1.43 2.52
C LEU A 22 17.60 0.76 1.81
N ILE A 23 17.75 -0.50 1.41
CA ILE A 23 16.68 -1.27 0.75
C ILE A 23 15.46 -1.37 1.66
N ARG A 24 15.65 -1.72 2.95
CA ARG A 24 14.53 -1.84 3.90
C ARG A 24 13.84 -0.50 4.13
N TYR A 25 14.60 0.57 4.36
CA TYR A 25 13.99 1.90 4.59
C TYR A 25 13.35 2.48 3.34
N MET A 26 13.90 2.25 2.15
CA MET A 26 13.24 2.59 0.89
C MET A 26 11.93 1.84 0.73
N HIS A 27 11.88 0.55 1.08
CA HIS A 27 10.66 -0.24 0.96
C HIS A 27 9.57 0.20 1.94
N ALA A 28 9.93 0.38 3.22
CA ALA A 28 8.99 0.79 4.28
C ALA A 28 8.47 2.23 4.08
N ASN A 29 9.36 3.20 3.87
CA ASN A 29 8.95 4.58 3.60
C ASN A 29 8.31 4.71 2.21
N GLY A 30 8.69 3.87 1.26
CA GLY A 30 8.08 3.79 -0.07
C GLY A 30 6.60 3.43 0.00
N ALA A 31 6.22 2.49 0.87
CA ALA A 31 4.81 2.18 1.13
C ALA A 31 4.04 3.42 1.63
N SER A 32 4.60 4.16 2.60
CA SER A 32 3.99 5.42 3.06
C SER A 32 3.86 6.45 1.93
N MET A 33 4.91 6.67 1.15
CA MET A 33 4.87 7.59 0.01
C MET A 33 3.83 7.17 -1.04
N PHE A 34 3.62 5.85 -1.23
CA PHE A 34 2.61 5.33 -2.13
C PHE A 34 1.19 5.69 -1.66
N PHE A 35 0.90 5.58 -0.35
CA PHE A 35 -0.39 5.98 0.19
C PHE A 35 -0.61 7.49 0.22
N ILE A 36 0.44 8.29 0.48
CA ILE A 36 0.35 9.76 0.32
C ILE A 36 -0.07 10.10 -1.12
N ALA A 37 0.61 9.52 -2.10
CA ALA A 37 0.32 9.76 -3.51
C ALA A 37 -1.11 9.34 -3.89
N VAL A 38 -1.57 8.16 -3.47
CA VAL A 38 -2.93 7.69 -3.82
C VAL A 38 -4.01 8.52 -3.15
N TYR A 39 -3.82 8.99 -1.91
CA TYR A 39 -4.80 9.87 -1.26
C TYR A 39 -4.92 11.20 -1.96
N ILE A 40 -3.80 11.84 -2.30
CA ILE A 40 -3.82 13.08 -3.10
C ILE A 40 -4.49 12.81 -4.46
N HIS A 41 -4.18 11.68 -5.10
CA HIS A 41 -4.76 11.31 -6.39
C HIS A 41 -6.27 11.11 -6.33
N MET A 42 -6.77 10.40 -5.31
CA MET A 42 -8.20 10.17 -5.08
C MET A 42 -8.93 11.46 -4.73
N LEU A 43 -8.39 12.28 -3.83
CA LEU A 43 -8.96 13.57 -3.46
C LEU A 43 -9.04 14.52 -4.66
N ARG A 44 -8.00 14.53 -5.52
CA ARG A 44 -8.04 15.24 -6.81
C ARG A 44 -9.19 14.75 -7.67
N GLY A 45 -9.37 13.43 -7.75
CA GLY A 45 -10.46 12.81 -8.52
C GLY A 45 -11.84 13.21 -8.02
N LEU A 46 -12.03 13.22 -6.70
CA LEU A 46 -13.26 13.66 -6.04
C LEU A 46 -13.53 15.16 -6.28
N TYR A 47 -12.52 16.01 -6.09
CA TYR A 47 -12.65 17.45 -6.21
C TYR A 47 -13.02 17.91 -7.63
N TYR A 48 -12.33 17.39 -8.64
CA TYR A 48 -12.55 17.77 -10.04
C TYR A 48 -13.62 16.93 -10.75
N GLY A 49 -14.32 16.03 -10.04
CA GLY A 49 -15.36 15.18 -10.63
C GLY A 49 -14.83 14.21 -11.69
N SER A 50 -13.57 13.77 -11.59
CA SER A 50 -12.93 12.88 -12.58
C SER A 50 -13.50 11.45 -12.58
N TYR A 51 -14.44 11.15 -11.68
CA TYR A 51 -15.20 9.90 -11.61
C TYR A 51 -16.53 9.95 -12.35
N LYS A 52 -16.98 11.15 -12.76
CA LYS A 52 -18.24 11.33 -13.48
C LYS A 52 -18.14 10.81 -14.92
N ALA A 53 -19.29 10.62 -15.56
CA ALA A 53 -19.39 10.24 -16.96
C ALA A 53 -18.45 11.09 -17.85
N PRO A 54 -17.72 10.49 -18.80
CA PRO A 54 -17.71 9.06 -19.16
C PRO A 54 -16.60 8.23 -18.47
N ARG A 55 -16.13 8.62 -17.27
CA ARG A 55 -14.91 8.09 -16.62
C ARG A 55 -15.19 7.11 -15.48
N GLU A 56 -16.37 6.50 -15.44
CA GLU A 56 -16.79 5.59 -14.37
C GLU A 56 -15.90 4.34 -14.31
N VAL A 57 -15.58 3.75 -15.46
CA VAL A 57 -14.70 2.57 -15.55
C VAL A 57 -13.30 2.91 -15.02
N LEU A 58 -12.79 4.10 -15.34
CA LEU A 58 -11.50 4.58 -14.85
C LEU A 58 -11.51 4.65 -13.31
N TRP A 59 -12.57 5.22 -12.73
CA TRP A 59 -12.72 5.31 -11.27
C TRP A 59 -12.81 3.93 -10.61
N LEU A 60 -13.63 3.03 -11.15
CA LEU A 60 -13.79 1.66 -10.61
C LEU A 60 -12.48 0.88 -10.64
N LEU A 61 -11.69 0.97 -11.73
CA LEU A 61 -10.35 0.40 -11.79
C LEU A 61 -9.42 1.01 -10.73
N GLY A 62 -9.53 2.33 -10.48
CA GLY A 62 -8.81 3.01 -9.40
C GLY A 62 -9.17 2.47 -8.02
N CYS A 63 -10.46 2.20 -7.74
CA CYS A 63 -10.90 1.57 -6.50
C CYS A 63 -10.35 0.15 -6.34
N VAL A 64 -10.30 -0.64 -7.42
CA VAL A 64 -9.70 -1.99 -7.40
C VAL A 64 -8.20 -1.90 -7.08
N ILE A 65 -7.47 -0.97 -7.72
CA ILE A 65 -6.05 -0.72 -7.41
C ILE A 65 -5.89 -0.37 -5.93
N TYR A 66 -6.74 0.51 -5.40
CA TYR A 66 -6.68 0.92 -4.00
C TYR A 66 -6.86 -0.26 -3.04
N LEU A 67 -7.84 -1.13 -3.27
CA LEU A 67 -8.04 -2.34 -2.47
C LEU A 67 -6.83 -3.30 -2.55
N LEU A 68 -6.26 -3.48 -3.75
CA LEU A 68 -5.05 -4.29 -3.92
C LEU A 68 -3.85 -3.68 -3.19
N MET A 69 -3.70 -2.35 -3.19
CA MET A 69 -2.65 -1.64 -2.44
C MET A 69 -2.81 -1.86 -0.93
N MET A 70 -4.03 -1.72 -0.39
CA MET A 70 -4.31 -1.98 1.04
C MET A 70 -3.96 -3.42 1.42
N ALA A 71 -4.43 -4.41 0.65
CA ALA A 71 -4.13 -5.81 0.91
C ALA A 71 -2.62 -6.11 0.83
N THR A 72 -1.92 -5.56 -0.17
CA THR A 72 -0.48 -5.71 -0.34
C THR A 72 0.28 -5.12 0.83
N ALA A 73 -0.03 -3.89 1.22
CA ALA A 73 0.66 -3.20 2.30
C ALA A 73 0.46 -3.90 3.66
N PHE A 74 -0.78 -4.30 3.96
CA PHE A 74 -1.09 -5.08 5.16
C PHE A 74 -0.26 -6.36 5.22
N MET A 75 -0.31 -7.20 4.18
CA MET A 75 0.45 -8.46 4.19
C MET A 75 1.96 -8.24 4.27
N GLY A 76 2.47 -7.16 3.66
CA GLY A 76 3.87 -6.74 3.75
C GLY A 76 4.26 -6.34 5.17
N TYR A 77 3.39 -5.61 5.85
CA TYR A 77 3.60 -5.17 7.23
C TYR A 77 3.60 -6.34 8.23
N VAL A 78 3.00 -7.48 7.89
CA VAL A 78 3.05 -8.70 8.72
C VAL A 78 4.41 -9.39 8.64
N LEU A 79 5.16 -9.25 7.54
CA LEU A 79 6.37 -10.04 7.26
C LEU A 79 7.55 -9.84 8.23
N PRO A 80 7.79 -8.65 8.82
CA PRO A 80 8.83 -8.48 9.84
C PRO A 80 8.57 -9.28 11.12
N TRP A 81 7.32 -9.69 11.36
CA TRP A 81 6.94 -10.50 12.52
C TRP A 81 7.30 -9.86 13.88
N GLY A 82 7.13 -8.53 13.97
CA GLY A 82 7.17 -7.80 15.24
C GLY A 82 5.81 -7.78 15.93
N GLN A 83 5.71 -7.11 17.08
CA GLN A 83 4.47 -7.03 17.85
C GLN A 83 3.31 -6.38 17.06
N MET A 84 3.56 -5.25 16.39
CA MET A 84 2.51 -4.61 15.59
C MET A 84 2.12 -5.46 14.38
N SER A 85 3.09 -6.12 13.73
CA SER A 85 2.85 -7.07 12.65
C SER A 85 1.91 -8.21 13.06
N PHE A 86 2.20 -8.87 14.18
CA PHE A 86 1.44 -10.02 14.66
C PHE A 86 0.04 -9.63 15.11
N HIS A 87 -0.07 -8.67 16.03
CA HIS A 87 -1.37 -8.28 16.58
C HIS A 87 -2.24 -7.57 15.53
N GLY A 88 -1.63 -6.82 14.61
CA GLY A 88 -2.33 -6.28 13.44
C GLY A 88 -2.90 -7.37 12.55
N ALA A 89 -2.15 -8.46 12.31
CA ALA A 89 -2.66 -9.61 11.57
C ALA A 89 -3.86 -10.24 12.27
N VAL A 90 -3.79 -10.46 13.58
CA VAL A 90 -4.90 -11.01 14.39
C VAL A 90 -6.14 -10.13 14.28
N VAL A 91 -6.02 -8.82 14.50
CA VAL A 91 -7.16 -7.88 14.47
C VAL A 91 -7.81 -7.85 13.09
N ILE A 92 -7.03 -7.65 12.02
CA ILE A 92 -7.57 -7.47 10.66
C ILE A 92 -8.22 -8.77 10.15
N THR A 93 -7.61 -9.92 10.41
CA THR A 93 -8.16 -11.20 9.94
C THR A 93 -9.40 -11.63 10.74
N ASN A 94 -9.51 -11.25 12.02
CA ASN A 94 -10.72 -11.48 12.81
C ASN A 94 -11.94 -10.71 12.28
N LEU A 95 -11.77 -9.63 11.50
CA LEU A 95 -12.89 -8.94 10.86
C LEU A 95 -13.70 -9.87 9.94
N PHE A 96 -13.06 -10.86 9.30
CA PHE A 96 -13.75 -11.83 8.47
C PHE A 96 -14.61 -12.80 9.29
N GLY A 97 -14.25 -13.02 10.56
CA GLY A 97 -15.02 -13.83 11.51
C GLY A 97 -16.42 -13.26 11.78
N ALA A 98 -16.60 -11.96 11.59
CA ALA A 98 -17.89 -11.30 11.77
C ALA A 98 -18.90 -11.59 10.65
N LEU A 99 -18.49 -12.23 9.54
CA LEU A 99 -19.40 -12.59 8.46
C LEU A 99 -20.38 -13.68 8.91
N PRO A 100 -21.71 -13.47 8.79
CA PRO A 100 -22.69 -14.48 9.14
C PRO A 100 -22.49 -15.77 8.34
N LEU A 101 -22.73 -16.92 8.97
CA LEU A 101 -22.69 -18.27 8.38
C LEU A 101 -21.31 -18.80 7.95
N VAL A 102 -20.41 -17.93 7.47
CA VAL A 102 -19.14 -18.34 6.85
C VAL A 102 -17.89 -17.77 7.51
N GLY A 103 -18.03 -16.83 8.46
CA GLY A 103 -16.90 -16.08 9.00
C GLY A 103 -15.82 -16.93 9.68
N GLU A 104 -16.22 -17.91 10.50
CA GLU A 104 -15.28 -18.82 11.16
C GLU A 104 -14.49 -19.67 10.15
N SER A 105 -15.18 -20.21 9.15
CA SER A 105 -14.57 -20.98 8.06
C SER A 105 -13.58 -20.16 7.26
N ILE A 106 -13.92 -18.90 6.93
CA ILE A 106 -13.03 -17.98 6.20
C ILE A 106 -11.81 -17.64 7.05
N THR A 107 -11.99 -17.33 8.33
CA THR A 107 -10.91 -16.95 9.24
C THR A 107 -9.93 -18.11 9.43
N THR A 108 -10.44 -19.30 9.74
CA THR A 108 -9.64 -20.53 9.85
C THR A 108 -8.90 -20.84 8.55
N TRP A 109 -9.58 -20.67 7.41
CA TRP A 109 -8.96 -20.83 6.10
C TRP A 109 -7.85 -19.81 5.86
N LEU A 110 -8.03 -18.54 6.22
CA LEU A 110 -7.03 -17.47 6.09
C LEU A 110 -5.80 -17.73 6.97
N TRP A 111 -5.99 -18.18 8.20
CA TRP A 111 -4.89 -18.52 9.09
C TRP A 111 -4.16 -19.78 8.68
N GLY A 112 -4.86 -20.74 8.08
CA GLY A 112 -4.33 -22.08 7.86
C GLY A 112 -4.17 -22.87 9.17
N GLY A 113 -4.99 -22.54 10.17
CA GLY A 113 -4.92 -23.05 11.54
C GLY A 113 -5.92 -22.32 12.44
N PHE A 114 -5.76 -22.49 13.76
CA PHE A 114 -6.66 -21.93 14.78
C PHE A 114 -6.23 -20.55 15.31
N ALA A 115 -5.06 -20.08 14.91
CA ALA A 115 -4.52 -18.78 15.27
C ALA A 115 -3.57 -18.29 14.16
N VAL A 116 -3.24 -17.00 14.20
CA VAL A 116 -2.14 -16.45 13.40
C VAL A 116 -0.84 -17.13 13.83
N ASP A 117 -0.21 -17.82 12.89
CA ASP A 117 1.05 -18.55 13.12
C ASP A 117 1.82 -18.70 11.79
N ASN A 118 2.85 -19.53 11.75
CA ASN A 118 3.70 -19.78 10.60
C ASN A 118 2.95 -20.06 9.28
N PRO A 119 1.86 -20.86 9.23
CA PRO A 119 1.09 -21.03 7.99
C PRO A 119 0.54 -19.70 7.45
N THR A 120 0.09 -18.82 8.33
CA THR A 120 -0.40 -17.48 7.97
C THR A 120 0.72 -16.64 7.37
N LEU A 121 1.87 -16.57 8.05
CA LEU A 121 3.03 -15.80 7.60
C LEU A 121 3.54 -16.26 6.22
N ASN A 122 3.62 -17.56 6.00
CA ASN A 122 4.10 -18.13 4.75
C ASN A 122 3.17 -17.79 3.57
N ARG A 123 1.86 -17.87 3.79
CA ARG A 123 0.87 -17.47 2.77
C ARG A 123 0.91 -15.97 2.49
N PHE A 124 1.02 -15.15 3.53
CA PHE A 124 1.09 -13.70 3.38
C PHE A 124 2.35 -13.28 2.64
N PHE A 125 3.49 -13.96 2.83
CA PHE A 125 4.68 -13.73 2.02
C PHE A 125 4.42 -13.98 0.53
N SER A 126 3.82 -15.13 0.19
CA SER A 126 3.52 -15.47 -1.22
C SER A 126 2.55 -14.47 -1.85
N LEU A 127 1.47 -14.11 -1.13
CA LEU A 127 0.47 -13.16 -1.62
C LEU A 127 1.01 -11.74 -1.71
N HIS A 128 1.78 -11.27 -0.72
CA HIS A 128 2.45 -9.97 -0.77
C HIS A 128 3.40 -9.85 -1.97
N TYR A 129 4.05 -10.96 -2.36
CA TYR A 129 4.87 -10.99 -3.56
C TYR A 129 4.03 -10.96 -4.84
N LEU A 130 2.89 -11.66 -4.88
CA LEU A 130 2.01 -11.78 -6.05
C LEU A 130 1.24 -10.48 -6.36
N LEU A 131 0.61 -9.89 -5.34
CA LEU A 131 -0.34 -8.78 -5.55
C LEU A 131 0.26 -7.54 -6.24
N PRO A 132 1.54 -7.15 -6.06
CA PRO A 132 2.16 -6.09 -6.85
C PRO A 132 2.07 -6.31 -8.37
N PHE A 133 2.15 -7.56 -8.84
CA PHE A 133 1.98 -7.86 -10.28
C PHE A 133 0.53 -7.72 -10.72
N MET A 134 -0.43 -8.04 -9.85
CA MET A 134 -1.84 -7.77 -10.11
C MET A 134 -2.10 -6.26 -10.17
N ILE A 135 -1.53 -5.47 -9.24
CA ILE A 135 -1.58 -4.00 -9.28
C ILE A 135 -1.04 -3.50 -10.62
N ALA A 136 0.12 -3.97 -11.07
CA ALA A 136 0.69 -3.58 -12.36
C ALA A 136 -0.26 -3.90 -13.54
N GLY A 137 -0.88 -5.08 -13.55
CA GLY A 137 -1.87 -5.47 -14.54
C GLY A 137 -3.10 -4.54 -14.55
N VAL A 138 -3.64 -4.20 -13.39
CA VAL A 138 -4.80 -3.29 -13.29
C VAL A 138 -4.40 -1.85 -13.61
N VAL A 139 -3.17 -1.41 -13.31
CA VAL A 139 -2.65 -0.09 -13.72
C VAL A 139 -2.61 0.03 -15.25
N ILE A 140 -2.22 -1.02 -15.98
CA ILE A 140 -2.27 -1.03 -17.45
C ILE A 140 -3.73 -0.81 -17.93
N LEU A 141 -4.68 -1.53 -17.35
CA LEU A 141 -6.10 -1.35 -17.67
C LEU A 141 -6.60 0.06 -17.31
N HIS A 142 -6.15 0.61 -16.19
CA HIS A 142 -6.52 1.95 -15.72
C HIS A 142 -5.99 3.03 -16.68
N ILE A 143 -4.73 2.92 -17.13
CA ILE A 143 -4.14 3.81 -18.13
C ILE A 143 -4.87 3.65 -19.47
N TRP A 144 -5.18 2.42 -19.88
CA TRP A 144 -5.93 2.21 -21.12
C TRP A 144 -7.32 2.85 -21.07
N ALA A 145 -8.08 2.63 -19.98
CA ALA A 145 -9.39 3.27 -19.78
C ALA A 145 -9.28 4.80 -19.86
N LEU A 146 -8.24 5.40 -19.26
CA LEU A 146 -7.96 6.83 -19.36
C LEU A 146 -7.72 7.28 -20.80
N HIS A 147 -6.99 6.50 -21.60
CA HIS A 147 -6.71 6.83 -22.99
C HIS A 147 -7.95 6.73 -23.90
N VAL A 148 -8.94 5.92 -23.55
CA VAL A 148 -10.22 5.84 -24.29
C VAL A 148 -11.05 7.10 -24.11
N VAL A 149 -11.13 7.62 -22.88
CA VAL A 149 -12.03 8.73 -22.51
C VAL A 149 -11.35 10.08 -22.42
N GLY A 150 -10.01 10.11 -22.40
CA GLY A 150 -9.21 11.31 -22.23
C GLY A 150 -9.12 11.82 -20.79
N GLN A 151 -8.09 12.63 -20.53
CA GLN A 151 -7.88 13.27 -19.24
C GLN A 151 -8.97 14.30 -18.94
N ASN A 152 -9.35 14.41 -17.66
CA ASN A 152 -10.12 15.55 -17.17
C ASN A 152 -9.19 16.76 -16.93
N ASN A 153 -9.77 17.95 -16.82
CA ASN A 153 -9.06 19.19 -16.52
C ASN A 153 -9.78 20.00 -15.42
N PRO A 154 -9.13 21.01 -14.81
CA PRO A 154 -9.70 21.75 -13.68
C PRO A 154 -11.04 22.44 -13.96
N THR A 155 -11.37 22.73 -15.23
CA THR A 155 -12.64 23.38 -15.60
C THR A 155 -13.78 22.38 -15.77
N GLY A 156 -13.49 21.09 -15.91
CA GLY A 156 -14.47 20.05 -16.22
C GLY A 156 -15.10 20.16 -17.61
N VAL A 157 -14.62 21.07 -18.46
CA VAL A 157 -15.10 21.26 -19.84
C VAL A 157 -14.26 20.43 -20.80
N ASP A 158 -14.89 19.62 -21.64
CA ASP A 158 -14.17 18.80 -22.60
C ASP A 158 -13.48 19.65 -23.70
N PRO A 159 -12.27 19.27 -24.15
CA PRO A 159 -11.58 19.94 -25.25
C PRO A 159 -12.42 19.94 -26.53
N LYS A 160 -12.54 21.10 -27.19
CA LYS A 160 -13.31 21.27 -28.44
C LYS A 160 -12.43 21.27 -29.67
N SER A 161 -11.15 21.61 -29.52
CA SER A 161 -10.20 21.72 -30.62
C SER A 161 -8.79 21.31 -30.22
N LYS A 162 -7.91 21.15 -31.21
CA LYS A 162 -6.47 20.92 -30.97
C LYS A 162 -5.79 22.10 -30.27
N ALA A 163 -6.36 23.31 -30.30
CA ALA A 163 -5.82 24.46 -29.59
C ALA A 163 -6.00 24.36 -28.07
N ASP A 164 -6.92 23.51 -27.60
CA ASP A 164 -7.19 23.29 -26.17
C ASP A 164 -6.23 22.27 -25.54
N THR A 165 -5.36 21.63 -26.34
CA THR A 165 -4.45 20.58 -25.89
C THR A 165 -3.03 20.77 -26.41
N VAL A 166 -2.08 20.16 -25.73
CA VAL A 166 -0.68 20.03 -26.17
C VAL A 166 -0.31 18.54 -26.16
N PRO A 167 0.66 18.09 -26.97
CA PRO A 167 1.12 16.71 -26.90
C PRO A 167 1.71 16.41 -25.52
N PHE A 168 1.59 15.17 -25.06
CA PHE A 168 2.10 14.76 -23.75
C PHE A 168 3.62 14.98 -23.64
N THR A 169 4.37 14.59 -24.68
CA THR A 169 5.81 14.86 -24.78
C THR A 169 6.06 16.06 -25.69
N PRO A 170 6.89 17.05 -25.29
CA PRO A 170 7.67 17.09 -24.04
C PRO A 170 6.93 17.71 -22.85
N TYR A 171 5.78 18.36 -23.07
CA TYR A 171 5.18 19.28 -22.11
C TYR A 171 4.84 18.64 -20.75
N ALA A 172 4.01 17.60 -20.75
CA ALA A 172 3.66 16.86 -19.53
C ALA A 172 4.85 16.04 -19.02
N THR A 173 5.62 15.42 -19.91
CA THR A 173 6.81 14.63 -19.55
C THR A 173 7.83 15.44 -18.72
N VAL A 174 8.12 16.68 -19.11
CA VAL A 174 9.04 17.56 -18.38
C VAL A 174 8.43 18.01 -17.05
N LYS A 175 7.13 18.35 -17.04
CA LYS A 175 6.40 18.71 -15.82
C LYS A 175 6.40 17.57 -14.81
N ASP A 176 6.13 16.35 -15.26
CA ASP A 176 6.11 15.15 -14.44
C ASP A 176 7.50 14.80 -13.93
N GLY A 177 8.54 14.96 -14.77
CA GLY A 177 9.94 14.79 -14.34
C GLY A 177 10.36 15.79 -13.25
N PHE A 178 9.94 17.05 -13.36
CA PHE A 178 10.17 18.05 -12.32
C PHE A 178 9.43 17.69 -11.03
N ALA A 179 8.12 17.38 -11.11
CA ALA A 179 7.32 17.00 -9.95
C ALA A 179 7.85 15.74 -9.25
N MET A 180 8.30 14.75 -10.04
CA MET A 180 8.94 13.54 -9.54
C MET A 180 10.25 13.86 -8.81
N SER A 181 11.06 14.77 -9.32
CA SER A 181 12.31 15.19 -8.65
C SER A 181 12.03 15.80 -7.28
N VAL A 182 11.01 16.65 -7.17
CA VAL A 182 10.58 17.23 -5.88
C VAL A 182 10.05 16.15 -4.93
N PHE A 183 9.25 15.22 -5.43
CA PHE A 183 8.73 14.09 -4.65
C PHE A 183 9.86 13.19 -4.13
N LEU A 184 10.88 12.92 -4.96
CA LEU A 184 12.03 12.11 -4.58
C LEU A 184 12.92 12.81 -3.54
N ILE A 185 13.01 14.14 -3.53
CA ILE A 185 13.69 14.89 -2.46
C ILE A 185 12.98 14.68 -1.11
N LEU A 186 11.65 14.76 -1.10
CA LEU A 186 10.86 14.49 0.10
C LEU A 186 11.02 13.03 0.55
N PHE A 187 10.95 12.08 -0.37
CA PHE A 187 11.16 10.66 -0.07
C PHE A 187 12.57 10.40 0.49
N ALA A 188 13.60 10.99 -0.11
CA ALA A 188 14.97 10.90 0.37
C ALA A 188 15.13 11.46 1.78
N PHE A 189 14.44 12.55 2.13
CA PHE A 189 14.43 13.07 3.49
C PHE A 189 13.97 12.01 4.51
N PHE A 190 12.85 11.34 4.23
CA PHE A 190 12.36 10.26 5.10
C PHE A 190 13.32 9.07 5.11
N VAL A 191 13.88 8.66 3.98
CA VAL A 191 14.80 7.50 3.94
C VAL A 191 16.11 7.76 4.69
N PHE A 192 16.73 8.94 4.54
CA PHE A 192 18.07 9.20 5.05
C PHE A 192 18.12 9.89 6.41
N TYR A 193 17.11 10.71 6.76
CA TYR A 193 17.14 11.54 7.96
C TYR A 193 16.09 11.15 9.00
N MET A 194 14.91 10.66 8.57
CA MET A 194 13.81 10.29 9.47
C MET A 194 13.17 8.93 9.15
N PRO A 195 13.94 7.83 9.01
CA PRO A 195 13.46 6.57 8.44
C PRO A 195 12.41 5.83 9.25
N ASN A 196 12.30 6.15 10.54
CA ASN A 196 11.35 5.51 11.47
C ASN A 196 10.18 6.42 11.85
N ALA A 197 10.13 7.67 11.34
CA ALA A 197 9.13 8.65 11.79
C ALA A 197 7.68 8.29 11.40
N LEU A 198 7.51 7.52 10.34
CA LEU A 198 6.20 7.05 9.85
C LEU A 198 5.86 5.62 10.30
N GLY A 199 6.74 5.00 11.09
CA GLY A 199 6.56 3.64 11.62
C GLY A 199 6.15 3.64 13.09
N HIS A 200 5.94 2.43 13.64
CA HIS A 200 5.64 2.24 15.05
C HIS A 200 6.81 1.54 15.77
N ALA A 201 7.26 2.09 16.90
CA ALA A 201 8.43 1.60 17.62
C ALA A 201 8.28 0.15 18.09
N ASP A 202 7.08 -0.24 18.54
CA ASP A 202 6.81 -1.60 19.01
C ASP A 202 7.00 -2.67 17.93
N ASN A 203 7.04 -2.32 16.64
CA ASN A 203 7.35 -3.31 15.61
C ASN A 203 8.84 -3.71 15.56
N TYR A 204 9.68 -3.12 16.41
CA TYR A 204 11.04 -3.57 16.73
C TYR A 204 11.10 -4.51 17.93
N ILE A 205 9.96 -4.88 18.50
CA ILE A 205 9.85 -5.94 19.52
C ILE A 205 9.36 -7.20 18.81
N GLU A 206 10.03 -8.33 19.02
CA GLU A 206 9.62 -9.62 18.45
C GLU A 206 8.18 -9.97 18.85
N ALA A 207 7.42 -10.55 17.91
CA ALA A 207 6.04 -10.96 18.16
C ALA A 207 5.93 -11.89 19.38
N ASN A 208 5.08 -11.51 20.33
CA ASN A 208 4.71 -12.36 21.45
C ASN A 208 3.19 -12.60 21.43
N PRO A 209 2.73 -13.82 21.09
CA PRO A 209 1.30 -14.11 20.98
C PRO A 209 0.57 -14.03 22.33
N LEU A 210 1.30 -14.07 23.46
CA LEU A 210 0.74 -14.03 24.81
C LEU A 210 0.72 -12.62 25.41
N VAL A 211 1.33 -11.63 24.74
CA VAL A 211 1.44 -10.25 25.26
C VAL A 211 1.04 -9.27 24.18
N THR A 212 -0.19 -8.76 24.31
CA THR A 212 -0.75 -7.67 23.52
C THR A 212 -0.14 -6.33 23.94
N PRO A 213 0.46 -5.55 23.03
CA PRO A 213 0.97 -4.21 23.33
C PRO A 213 -0.12 -3.28 23.86
N SER A 214 0.22 -2.35 24.76
CA SER A 214 -0.74 -1.39 25.32
C SER A 214 -1.31 -0.41 24.29
N HIS A 215 -0.58 -0.16 23.19
CA HIS A 215 -0.95 0.76 22.13
C HIS A 215 -0.88 0.08 20.75
N ILE A 216 -1.77 -0.89 20.50
CA ILE A 216 -1.94 -1.42 19.15
C ILE A 216 -2.66 -0.39 18.29
N VAL A 217 -1.98 0.08 17.25
CA VAL A 217 -2.54 0.93 16.21
C VAL A 217 -2.04 0.45 14.85
N PRO A 218 -2.87 0.52 13.79
CA PRO A 218 -2.40 0.20 12.45
C PRO A 218 -1.52 1.35 11.93
N GLU A 219 -0.86 1.11 10.80
CA GLU A 219 -0.10 2.15 10.10
C GLU A 219 -0.98 3.35 9.76
N TRP A 220 -0.37 4.52 9.65
CA TRP A 220 -1.08 5.79 9.53
C TRP A 220 -2.05 5.85 8.34
N TYR A 221 -1.73 5.15 7.24
CA TYR A 221 -2.57 5.02 6.05
C TYR A 221 -3.74 4.05 6.21
N PHE A 222 -3.96 3.47 7.39
CA PHE A 222 -5.17 2.73 7.73
C PHE A 222 -6.00 3.40 8.83
N LEU A 223 -5.44 4.38 9.54
CA LEU A 223 -6.12 5.09 10.63
C LEU A 223 -7.50 5.65 10.24
N PRO A 224 -7.71 6.26 9.06
CA PRO A 224 -9.03 6.78 8.69
C PRO A 224 -10.14 5.72 8.59
N PHE A 225 -9.76 4.45 8.37
CA PHE A 225 -10.71 3.32 8.27
C PHE A 225 -10.81 2.52 9.57
N TYR A 226 -9.87 2.73 10.49
CA TYR A 226 -9.85 2.13 11.82
C TYR A 226 -10.63 2.96 12.84
N ALA A 227 -10.70 4.29 12.66
CA ALA A 227 -11.31 5.26 13.57
C ALA A 227 -12.82 5.13 13.73
#